data_AF-X0Z036-F1
#
_entry.id   AF-X0Z036-F1
#
_cell.length_a   1.000
_cell.length_b   1.000
_cell.length_c   1.000
_cell.angle_alpha   90.00
_cell.angle_beta   90.00
_cell.angle_gamma   90.00
#
_symmetry.space_group_name_H-M   'P 1'
#
loop_
_entity.id
_entity.type
_entity.pdbx_description
1 polymer ?
#
loop_
_entity_poly.entity_id
_entity_poly.type
_entity_poly.pdbx_seq_one_letter_code
_entity_poly.pdbx_strand_id
1 'polypeptide(L)'
;IHMDGGLKPLLPYINDSGFDAIEAATPLPQGDVTLEELREAMGDTILLDGIPAILFLPQYSYQELGEFAKKLIDLFSPNLILGISDEISPVGDIERVRFVSKVVEDYSAQNKDIS
;
A
#
# COMPACT_ATOMS: atom_id res chain seq x y z
N ILE A 1 10.17 -1.07 10.29
CA ILE A 1 11.14 -2.04 9.73
C ILE A 1 10.84 -2.22 8.26
N HIS A 2 11.88 -2.31 7.41
CA HIS A 2 11.73 -2.61 5.99
C HIS A 2 11.53 -4.11 5.78
N MET A 3 10.47 -4.50 5.06
CA MET A 3 10.15 -5.89 4.75
C MET A 3 9.59 -6.01 3.32
N ASP A 4 10.43 -6.38 2.35
CA ASP A 4 10.05 -6.58 0.96
C ASP A 4 10.05 -8.06 0.52
N GLY A 5 9.49 -8.34 -0.64
CA GLY A 5 9.52 -9.66 -1.27
C GLY A 5 8.50 -10.64 -0.68
N GLY A 6 8.98 -11.81 -0.27
CA GLY A 6 8.15 -12.93 0.19
C GLY A 6 7.81 -12.82 1.68
N LEU A 7 6.65 -12.26 2.00
CA LEU A 7 6.22 -11.97 3.37
C LEU A 7 5.36 -13.05 3.99
N LYS A 8 4.82 -13.98 3.19
CA LYS A 8 3.85 -14.98 3.69
C LYS A 8 4.34 -15.76 4.92
N PRO A 9 5.61 -16.21 5.01
CA PRO A 9 6.12 -16.90 6.21
C PRO A 9 6.29 -16.00 7.43
N LEU A 10 6.38 -14.68 7.23
CA LEU A 10 6.62 -13.68 8.27
C LEU A 10 5.34 -13.15 8.90
N LEU A 11 4.19 -13.27 8.22
CA LEU A 11 2.89 -12.77 8.70
C LEU A 11 2.60 -13.09 10.18
N PRO A 12 2.82 -14.32 10.68
CA PRO A 12 2.51 -14.64 12.08
C PRO A 12 3.35 -13.87 13.11
N TYR A 13 4.49 -13.29 12.71
CA TYR A 13 5.43 -12.64 13.61
C TYR A 13 5.38 -11.11 13.54
N ILE A 14 4.61 -10.55 12.59
CA ILE A 14 4.58 -9.11 12.34
C ILE A 14 4.20 -8.34 13.61
N ASN A 15 3.08 -8.67 14.22
CA ASN A 15 2.59 -7.94 15.39
C ASN A 15 3.44 -8.20 16.65
N ASP A 16 4.01 -9.41 16.77
CA ASP A 16 4.88 -9.80 17.89
C ASP A 16 6.28 -9.18 17.81
N SER A 17 6.68 -8.65 16.66
CA SER A 17 8.02 -8.08 16.44
C SER A 17 8.26 -6.77 17.20
N GLY A 18 7.20 -6.09 17.66
CA GLY A 18 7.28 -4.86 18.44
C GLY A 18 7.67 -3.61 17.65
N PHE A 19 7.62 -3.64 16.31
CA PHE A 19 7.82 -2.46 15.47
C PHE A 19 6.52 -1.67 15.30
N ASP A 20 6.61 -0.33 15.36
CA ASP A 20 5.46 0.56 15.18
C ASP A 20 4.95 0.59 13.73
N ALA A 21 5.84 0.37 12.76
CA ALA A 21 5.52 0.42 11.34
C ALA A 21 6.31 -0.62 10.52
N ILE A 22 5.68 -1.11 9.45
CA ILE A 22 6.31 -1.89 8.38
C ILE A 22 6.34 -1.04 7.11
N GLU A 23 7.51 -1.00 6.50
CA GLU A 23 7.80 -0.35 5.23
C GLU A 23 8.07 -1.42 4.16
N ALA A 24 7.78 -1.07 2.91
CA ALA A 24 8.01 -1.84 1.71
C ALA A 24 7.27 -3.17 1.67
N ALA A 25 6.18 -3.30 2.42
CA ALA A 25 5.38 -4.51 2.37
C ALA A 25 4.83 -4.68 0.95
N THR A 26 5.21 -5.75 0.26
CA THR A 26 4.83 -5.98 -1.14
C THR A 26 3.67 -6.97 -1.25
N PRO A 27 2.41 -6.52 -1.27
CA PRO A 27 1.29 -7.40 -1.57
C PRO A 27 1.28 -7.79 -3.06
N LEU A 28 0.38 -8.70 -3.42
CA LEU A 28 0.05 -9.00 -4.81
C LEU A 28 -0.33 -7.70 -5.55
N PRO A 29 0.09 -7.52 -6.82
CA PRO A 29 0.69 -8.53 -7.70
C PRO A 29 2.22 -8.66 -7.64
N GLN A 30 2.92 -7.97 -6.73
CA GLN A 30 4.39 -7.96 -6.68
C GLN A 30 4.99 -9.01 -5.76
N GLY A 31 4.42 -9.18 -4.56
CA GLY A 31 4.85 -10.22 -3.61
C GLY A 31 3.91 -11.42 -3.57
N ASP A 32 3.77 -12.03 -2.40
CA ASP A 32 3.13 -13.34 -2.20
C ASP A 32 1.97 -13.34 -1.19
N VAL A 33 1.53 -12.15 -0.75
CA VAL A 33 0.43 -11.95 0.20
C VAL A 33 -0.68 -11.06 -0.37
N THR A 34 -1.93 -11.32 0.00
CA THR A 34 -3.03 -10.39 -0.30
C THR A 34 -3.02 -9.19 0.66
N LEU A 35 -3.75 -8.12 0.30
CA LEU A 35 -3.95 -7.00 1.22
C LEU A 35 -4.69 -7.42 2.49
N GLU A 36 -5.62 -8.36 2.38
CA GLU A 36 -6.38 -8.90 3.50
C GLU A 36 -5.51 -9.72 4.45
N GLU A 37 -4.67 -10.62 3.91
CA GLU A 37 -3.70 -11.40 4.71
C GLU A 37 -2.72 -10.47 5.42
N LEU A 38 -2.24 -9.44 4.72
CA LEU A 38 -1.35 -8.43 5.29
C LEU A 38 -2.06 -7.62 6.38
N ARG A 39 -3.31 -7.18 6.15
CA ARG A 39 -4.09 -6.41 7.12
C ARG A 39 -4.34 -7.19 8.41
N GLU A 40 -4.71 -8.47 8.28
CA GLU A 40 -4.91 -9.38 9.41
C GLU A 40 -3.62 -9.54 10.23
N ALA A 41 -2.49 -9.74 9.56
CA ALA A 41 -1.19 -9.90 10.21
C ALA A 41 -0.69 -8.64 10.93
N MET A 42 -0.97 -7.46 10.37
CA MET A 42 -0.47 -6.19 10.88
C MET A 42 -1.19 -5.69 12.12
N GLY A 43 -2.46 -6.05 12.34
CA GLY A 43 -3.20 -5.58 13.52
C GLY A 43 -3.19 -4.05 13.63
N ASP A 44 -2.56 -3.48 14.67
CA ASP A 44 -2.46 -2.03 14.87
C ASP A 44 -1.16 -1.42 14.31
N THR A 45 -0.23 -2.24 13.80
CA THR A 45 1.02 -1.79 13.19
C THR A 45 0.72 -0.92 11.97
N ILE A 46 1.45 0.19 11.83
CA ILE A 46 1.29 1.13 10.73
C ILE A 46 1.87 0.53 9.44
N LEU A 47 1.10 0.58 8.36
CA LEU A 47 1.65 0.39 7.02
C LEU A 47 2.24 1.71 6.55
N LEU A 48 3.58 1.76 6.50
CA LEU A 48 4.31 2.79 5.77
C LEU A 48 4.39 2.29 4.33
N ASP A 49 3.96 3.10 3.37
CA ASP A 49 3.73 2.77 1.95
C ASP A 49 2.52 1.87 1.64
N GLY A 50 2.69 0.83 0.82
CA GLY A 50 1.69 -0.21 0.54
C GLY A 50 1.39 -0.43 -0.95
N ILE A 51 1.63 0.54 -1.84
CA ILE A 51 1.34 0.38 -3.28
C ILE A 51 2.51 -0.34 -3.95
N PRO A 52 2.30 -1.54 -4.57
CA PRO A 52 3.34 -2.21 -5.33
C PRO A 52 3.95 -1.31 -6.40
N ALA A 53 5.27 -1.15 -6.41
CA ALA A 53 6.00 -0.37 -7.40
C ALA A 53 5.65 -0.77 -8.85
N ILE A 54 5.33 -2.04 -9.09
CA ILE A 54 4.95 -2.51 -10.43
C ILE A 54 3.68 -1.84 -10.97
N LEU A 55 2.76 -1.37 -10.13
CA LEU A 55 1.54 -0.66 -10.57
C LEU A 55 1.84 0.72 -11.17
N PHE A 56 3.07 1.22 -11.00
CA PHE A 56 3.55 2.45 -11.62
C PHE A 56 4.13 2.23 -13.04
N LEU A 57 4.14 0.98 -13.52
CA LEU A 57 4.66 0.64 -14.84
C LEU A 57 3.58 0.76 -15.95
N PRO A 58 3.98 1.02 -17.21
CA PRO A 58 3.05 1.29 -18.31
C PRO A 58 2.03 0.18 -18.63
N GLN A 59 2.34 -1.07 -18.30
CA GLN A 59 1.44 -2.21 -18.56
C GLN A 59 0.19 -2.24 -17.67
N TYR A 60 0.21 -1.55 -16.52
CA TYR A 60 -0.96 -1.42 -15.66
C TYR A 60 -1.72 -0.14 -15.99
N SER A 61 -3.03 -0.13 -15.89
CA SER A 61 -3.86 1.05 -16.12
C SER A 61 -3.89 1.98 -14.91
N TYR A 62 -4.26 3.25 -15.15
CA TYR A 62 -4.59 4.20 -14.08
C TYR A 62 -5.76 3.73 -13.21
N GLN A 63 -6.71 2.99 -13.81
CA GLN A 63 -7.83 2.41 -13.07
C GLN A 63 -7.35 1.38 -12.05
N GLU A 64 -6.50 0.43 -12.46
CA GLU A 64 -5.94 -0.58 -11.55
C GLU A 64 -5.17 0.07 -10.39
N LEU A 65 -4.32 1.07 -10.69
CA LEU A 65 -3.59 1.82 -9.66
C LEU A 65 -4.54 2.55 -8.69
N GLY A 66 -5.57 3.20 -9.22
CA GLY A 66 -6.51 3.98 -8.41
C GLY A 66 -7.41 3.10 -7.54
N GLU A 67 -7.88 1.97 -8.07
CA GLU A 67 -8.65 0.97 -7.31
C GLU A 67 -7.79 0.34 -6.21
N PHE A 68 -6.53 0.03 -6.50
CA PHE A 68 -5.60 -0.49 -5.51
C PHE A 68 -5.34 0.50 -4.37
N ALA A 69 -5.06 1.77 -4.71
CA ALA A 69 -4.82 2.82 -3.74
C ALA A 69 -6.05 3.04 -2.84
N LYS A 70 -7.27 3.05 -3.40
CA LYS A 70 -8.51 3.15 -2.61
C LYS A 70 -8.67 1.97 -1.66
N LYS A 71 -8.47 0.75 -2.15
CA LYS A 71 -8.57 -0.46 -1.32
C LYS A 71 -7.57 -0.46 -0.16
N LEU A 72 -6.35 0.02 -0.38
CA LEU A 72 -5.37 0.22 0.70
C LEU A 72 -5.88 1.20 1.76
N ILE A 73 -6.38 2.37 1.32
CA ILE A 73 -6.92 3.39 2.23
C ILE A 73 -8.09 2.81 3.04
N ASP A 74 -9.01 2.10 2.40
CA ASP A 74 -10.18 1.48 3.04
C ASP A 74 -9.76 0.46 4.12
N LEU A 75 -8.74 -0.36 3.83
CA LEU A 75 -8.32 -1.44 4.72
C LEU A 75 -7.43 -0.97 5.87
N PHE A 76 -6.51 -0.05 5.61
CA PHE A 76 -5.43 0.30 6.54
C PHE A 76 -5.61 1.64 7.24
N SER A 77 -6.57 2.49 6.84
CA SER A 77 -6.87 3.71 7.61
C SER A 77 -7.37 3.38 9.03
N PRO A 78 -6.93 4.11 10.08
CA PRO A 78 -6.04 5.27 10.06
C PRO A 78 -4.54 4.92 10.14
N ASN A 79 -4.18 3.64 10.29
CA ASN A 79 -2.81 3.13 10.43
C ASN A 79 -2.08 2.99 9.08
N LEU A 80 -2.14 4.04 8.24
CA LEU A 80 -1.57 4.06 6.90
C LEU A 80 -0.84 5.38 6.62
N ILE A 81 0.38 5.28 6.10
CA ILE A 81 1.11 6.37 5.45
C ILE A 81 1.33 5.94 4.00
N LEU A 82 0.39 6.28 3.12
CA LEU A 82 0.34 5.77 1.75
C LEU A 82 1.56 6.22 0.93
N GLY A 83 2.13 5.28 0.18
CA GLY A 83 3.31 5.49 -0.65
C GLY A 83 3.57 4.32 -1.60
N ILE A 84 4.66 4.42 -2.34
CA ILE A 84 5.17 3.34 -3.19
C ILE A 84 5.98 2.40 -2.30
N SER A 85 5.66 1.11 -2.30
CA SER A 85 6.44 0.09 -1.63
C SER A 85 7.71 -0.18 -2.44
N ASP A 86 8.87 0.12 -1.85
CA ASP A 86 10.19 0.11 -2.49
C ASP A 86 10.42 1.31 -3.45
N GLU A 87 11.43 1.23 -4.31
CA GLU A 87 11.80 2.30 -5.24
C GLU A 87 11.01 2.26 -6.56
N ILE A 88 10.71 3.45 -7.10
CA ILE A 88 10.16 3.56 -8.45
C ILE A 88 11.21 3.14 -9.49
N SER A 89 10.83 2.24 -10.40
CA SER A 89 11.68 1.85 -11.52
C SER A 89 12.03 3.06 -12.41
N PRO A 90 13.20 3.09 -13.08
CA PRO A 90 13.56 4.17 -14.01
C PRO A 90 12.57 4.41 -15.16
N VAL A 91 11.78 3.39 -15.50
CA VAL A 91 10.71 3.48 -16.52
C VAL A 91 9.34 3.80 -15.92
N GLY A 92 9.26 4.05 -14.61
CA GLY A 92 8.04 4.46 -13.93
C GLY A 92 7.60 5.86 -14.34
N ASP A 93 6.29 6.04 -14.43
CA ASP A 93 5.69 7.31 -14.85
C ASP A 93 5.37 8.20 -13.63
N ILE A 94 6.03 9.36 -13.54
CA ILE A 94 5.81 10.32 -12.45
C ILE A 94 4.37 10.83 -12.40
N GLU A 95 3.66 10.86 -13.52
CA GLU A 95 2.26 11.32 -13.56
C GLU A 95 1.32 10.37 -12.81
N ARG A 96 1.70 9.10 -12.65
CA ARG A 96 0.99 8.15 -11.78
C ARG A 96 1.10 8.50 -10.30
N VAL A 97 2.24 9.04 -9.87
CA VAL A 97 2.40 9.53 -8.49
C VAL A 97 1.45 10.70 -8.24
N ARG A 98 1.38 11.65 -9.19
CA ARG A 98 0.42 12.77 -9.12
C ARG A 98 -1.02 12.28 -9.11
N PHE A 99 -1.32 11.27 -9.91
CA PHE A 99 -2.64 10.65 -9.94
C PHE A 99 -3.02 10.02 -8.59
N VAL A 100 -2.10 9.29 -7.94
CA VAL A 100 -2.36 8.74 -6.59
C VAL A 100 -2.65 9.86 -5.59
N SER A 101 -1.91 10.98 -5.64
CA SER A 101 -2.22 12.15 -4.80
C SER A 101 -3.66 12.64 -5.04
N LYS A 102 -4.11 12.69 -6.30
CA LYS A 102 -5.48 13.08 -6.64
C LYS A 102 -6.52 12.10 -6.11
N VAL A 103 -6.24 10.79 -6.16
CA VAL A 103 -7.11 9.75 -5.57
C VAL A 103 -7.30 9.96 -4.07
N VAL A 104 -6.23 10.28 -3.33
CA VAL A 104 -6.29 10.55 -1.88
C VAL A 104 -7.11 11.81 -1.57
N GLU A 105 -6.92 12.88 -2.35
CA GLU A 105 -7.71 14.11 -2.22
C GLU A 105 -9.20 13.86 -2.43
N ASP A 106 -9.54 13.15 -3.51
CA ASP A 106 -10.94 12.86 -3.87
C ASP A 106 -11.59 11.92 -2.85
N TYR A 107 -10.86 10.91 -2.37
CA TYR A 107 -11.30 10.03 -1.29
C TYR A 107 -11.58 10.82 -0.01
N SER A 108 -10.67 11.73 0.37
CA SER A 108 -10.83 12.57 1.55
C SER A 108 -12.02 13.53 1.43
N ALA A 109 -12.24 14.09 0.24
CA ALA A 109 -13.38 14.98 -0.01
C ALA A 109 -14.73 14.27 0.14
N GLN A 110 -14.84 13.03 -0.36
CA GLN A 110 -16.05 12.21 -0.27
C GLN A 110 -16.38 11.78 1.17
N ASN A 111 -15.37 11.58 2.01
CA ASN A 111 -15.53 11.11 3.39
C ASN A 111 -15.62 12.23 4.43
N LYS A 112 -15.38 13.50 4.05
CA LYS A 112 -15.55 14.67 4.92
C LYS A 112 -17.01 15.00 5.26
N ASP A 113 -17.97 14.47 4.49
CA ASP A 113 -19.40 14.69 4.74
C ASP A 113 -19.99 13.76 5.82
N ILE A 114 -19.16 12.95 6.49
CA ILE A 114 -19.58 11.90 7.45
C ILE A 114 -18.90 12.05 8.83
N SER A 115 -18.00 13.04 9.01
CA SER A 115 -17.29 13.28 10.29
C SER A 115 -17.78 14.50 11.05
#